data_AF-A0A9Q0SH30-F1
#
_entry.id   AF-A0A9Q0SH30-F1
#
_cell.length_a   1.000
_cell.length_b   1.000
_cell.length_c   1.000
_cell.angle_alpha   90.00
_cell.angle_beta   90.00
_cell.angle_gamma   90.00
#
_symmetry.space_group_name_H-M   'P 1'
#
loop_
_entity.id
_entity.type
_entity.pdbx_description
1 polymer ?
#
loop_
_entity_poly.entity_id
_entity_poly.type
_entity_poly.pdbx_seq_one_letter_code
_entity_poly.pdbx_strand_id
1 'polypeptide(L)'
;MDRLPDYMQICYEALLNVYSESEEKVAKEGWSYRVHYGKQAMKVLVHAYFNEAKWFHENHIPTMEEYMQVALVTTGYSMLTTVSFIGMGDIVTKQAFDWVFSRPKIMRASETITRLVDDVRSHKV
;
A
#
# COMPACT_ATOMS: atom_id res chain seq x y z
N MET A 1 -13.66 8.00 -14.17
CA MET A 1 -14.77 7.48 -13.35
C MET A 1 -15.62 6.55 -14.19
N ASP A 2 -16.06 7.01 -15.36
CA ASP A 2 -16.99 6.36 -16.31
C ASP A 2 -16.57 4.99 -16.89
N ARG A 3 -15.41 4.45 -16.50
CA ARG A 3 -14.91 3.13 -16.92
C ARG A 3 -15.00 2.07 -15.83
N LEU A 4 -15.41 2.45 -14.61
CA LEU A 4 -15.54 1.54 -13.48
C LEU A 4 -17.02 1.18 -13.24
N PRO A 5 -17.32 -0.02 -12.72
CA PRO A 5 -18.66 -0.34 -12.24
C PRO A 5 -19.13 0.67 -11.19
N ASP A 6 -20.43 0.98 -11.15
CA ASP A 6 -21.01 2.02 -10.29
C ASP A 6 -20.63 1.84 -8.80
N TYR A 7 -20.65 0.60 -8.31
CA TYR A 7 -20.29 0.30 -6.91
C TYR A 7 -18.80 0.59 -6.59
N MET A 8 -17.90 0.54 -7.58
CA MET A 8 -16.48 0.84 -7.40
C MET A 8 -16.17 2.33 -7.51
N GLN A 9 -16.99 3.09 -8.24
CA GLN A 9 -16.80 4.53 -8.42
C GLN A 9 -16.80 5.25 -7.07
N ILE A 10 -17.72 4.89 -6.16
CA ILE A 10 -17.82 5.46 -4.81
C ILE A 10 -16.52 5.27 -4.03
N CYS A 11 -15.98 4.05 -4.01
CA CYS A 11 -14.74 3.76 -3.30
C CYS A 11 -13.53 4.48 -3.91
N TYR A 12 -13.47 4.55 -5.24
CA TYR A 12 -12.38 5.22 -5.95
C TYR A 12 -12.41 6.75 -5.73
N GLU A 13 -13.60 7.36 -5.73
CA GLU A 13 -13.77 8.78 -5.42
C GLU A 13 -13.33 9.09 -3.99
N ALA A 14 -13.78 8.29 -3.01
CA ALA A 14 -13.39 8.45 -1.62
C ALA A 14 -11.87 8.37 -1.45
N LEU A 15 -11.22 7.42 -2.14
CA LEU A 15 -9.76 7.29 -2.12
C LEU A 15 -9.06 8.53 -2.68
N LEU A 16 -9.53 9.05 -3.83
CA LEU A 16 -8.97 10.27 -4.41
C LEU A 16 -9.14 11.48 -3.50
N ASN A 17 -10.32 11.62 -2.89
CA ASN A 17 -10.63 12.71 -1.96
C ASN A 17 -9.71 12.69 -0.74
N VAL A 18 -9.44 11.52 -0.15
CA VAL A 18 -8.50 11.39 0.97
C VAL A 18 -7.11 11.91 0.61
N TYR A 19 -6.59 11.57 -0.57
CA TYR A 19 -5.27 12.04 -1.01
C TYR A 19 -5.27 13.53 -1.36
N SER A 20 -6.33 14.05 -1.96
CA SER A 20 -6.48 15.48 -2.25
C SER A 20 -6.53 16.30 -0.97
N GLU A 21 -7.34 15.90 0.01
CA GLU A 21 -7.42 16.54 1.32
C GLU A 21 -6.08 16.48 2.07
N SER A 22 -5.38 15.34 1.98
CA SER A 22 -4.04 15.21 2.56
C SER A 22 -3.05 16.18 1.91
N GLU A 23 -3.11 16.34 0.59
CA GLU A 23 -2.25 17.26 -0.17
C GLU A 23 -2.52 18.72 0.19
N GLU A 24 -3.77 19.13 0.32
CA GLU A 24 -4.17 20.46 0.78
C GLU A 24 -3.68 20.74 2.20
N LYS A 25 -3.78 19.76 3.10
CA LYS A 25 -3.33 19.89 4.48
C LYS A 25 -1.83 20.11 4.59
N VAL A 26 -1.04 19.40 3.79
CA VAL A 26 0.44 19.47 3.86
C VAL A 26 1.06 20.48 2.87
N ALA A 27 0.23 21.12 2.03
CA ALA A 27 0.68 22.12 1.08
C ALA A 27 1.18 23.39 1.78
N LYS A 28 0.58 23.74 2.93
CA LYS A 28 0.97 24.94 3.71
C LYS A 28 2.40 24.84 4.24
N GLU A 29 2.87 23.62 4.45
CA GLU A 29 4.20 23.27 4.94
C GLU A 29 5.18 23.00 3.78
N GLY A 30 4.74 23.09 2.52
CA GLY A 30 5.56 22.82 1.34
C GLY A 30 5.83 21.33 1.11
N TRP A 31 5.03 20.44 1.72
CA TRP A 31 5.26 18.99 1.70
C TRP A 31 4.36 18.23 0.71
N SER A 32 3.70 18.92 -0.24
CA SER A 32 2.82 18.28 -1.24
C SER A 32 3.48 17.12 -2.00
N TYR A 33 4.79 17.21 -2.25
CA TYR A 33 5.56 16.13 -2.89
C TYR A 33 5.51 14.80 -2.12
N ARG A 34 5.33 14.83 -0.79
CA ARG A 34 5.22 13.62 0.05
C ARG A 34 3.97 12.82 -0.28
N VAL A 35 2.88 13.49 -0.66
CA VAL A 35 1.63 12.84 -1.05
C VAL A 35 1.81 12.05 -2.36
N HIS A 36 2.69 12.49 -3.25
CA HIS A 36 3.04 11.72 -4.44
C HIS A 36 3.59 10.34 -4.08
N TYR A 37 4.49 10.24 -3.10
CA TYR A 37 5.00 8.95 -2.61
C TYR A 37 3.88 8.07 -2.04
N GLY A 38 2.96 8.64 -1.26
CA GLY A 38 1.78 7.93 -0.77
C GLY A 38 0.91 7.37 -1.90
N LYS A 39 0.63 8.18 -2.93
CA LYS A 39 -0.12 7.76 -4.13
C LYS A 39 0.60 6.63 -4.87
N GLN A 40 1.94 6.67 -4.99
CA GLN A 40 2.70 5.59 -5.62
C GLN A 40 2.67 4.29 -4.81
N ALA A 41 2.83 4.37 -3.48
CA ALA A 41 2.78 3.19 -2.63
C ALA A 41 1.39 2.52 -2.67
N MET A 42 0.31 3.30 -2.73
CA MET A 42 -1.05 2.79 -2.93
C MET A 42 -1.20 2.09 -4.28
N LYS A 43 -0.65 2.65 -5.36
CA LYS A 43 -0.68 1.97 -6.66
C LYS A 43 0.02 0.62 -6.60
N VAL A 44 1.21 0.54 -6.00
CA VAL A 44 1.93 -0.73 -5.85
C VAL A 44 1.08 -1.76 -5.09
N LEU A 45 0.42 -1.35 -4.01
CA LEU A 45 -0.47 -2.20 -3.23
C LEU A 45 -1.66 -2.72 -4.06
N VAL A 46 -2.34 -1.83 -4.78
CA VAL A 46 -3.50 -2.20 -5.61
C VAL A 46 -3.13 -3.16 -6.73
N HIS A 47 -1.95 -3.03 -7.34
CA HIS A 47 -1.47 -4.01 -8.33
C HIS A 47 -1.23 -5.38 -7.70
N ALA A 48 -0.72 -5.43 -6.46
CA ALA A 48 -0.53 -6.68 -5.75
C ALA A 48 -1.88 -7.34 -5.36
N TYR A 49 -2.87 -6.56 -4.92
CA TYR A 49 -4.23 -7.06 -4.71
C TYR A 49 -4.86 -7.60 -6.00
N PHE A 50 -4.61 -6.96 -7.13
CA PHE A 50 -5.09 -7.46 -8.41
C PHE A 50 -4.48 -8.83 -8.77
N ASN A 51 -3.20 -9.05 -8.47
CA ASN A 51 -2.56 -10.35 -8.66
C ASN A 51 -3.18 -11.44 -7.77
N GLU A 52 -3.44 -11.14 -6.50
CA GLU A 52 -4.14 -12.09 -5.60
C GLU A 52 -5.55 -12.40 -6.08
N ALA A 53 -6.30 -11.38 -6.49
CA ALA A 53 -7.65 -11.56 -7.03
C ALA A 53 -7.64 -12.40 -8.31
N LYS A 54 -6.63 -12.23 -9.16
CA LYS A 54 -6.42 -13.05 -10.36
C LYS A 54 -6.15 -14.51 -9.99
N TRP A 55 -5.23 -14.78 -9.06
CA TRP A 55 -4.95 -16.14 -8.60
C TRP A 55 -6.19 -16.82 -8.05
N PHE A 56 -6.96 -16.10 -7.24
CA PHE A 56 -8.24 -16.59 -6.71
C PHE A 56 -9.24 -16.91 -7.83
N HIS A 57 -9.41 -15.99 -8.80
CA HIS A 57 -10.36 -16.17 -9.90
C HIS A 57 -9.98 -17.35 -10.82
N GLU A 58 -8.68 -17.56 -11.05
CA GLU A 58 -8.16 -18.64 -11.90
C GLU A 58 -7.99 -19.98 -11.15
N ASN A 59 -8.29 -20.03 -9.84
CA ASN A 59 -7.96 -21.16 -8.95
C ASN A 59 -6.49 -21.57 -9.02
N HIS A 60 -5.61 -20.60 -9.27
CA HIS A 60 -4.17 -20.83 -9.32
C HIS A 60 -3.62 -20.88 -7.89
N ILE A 61 -2.90 -21.97 -7.57
CA ILE A 61 -2.16 -22.11 -6.33
C ILE A 61 -0.69 -21.75 -6.61
N PRO A 62 -0.21 -20.57 -6.17
CA PRO A 62 1.17 -20.17 -6.41
C PRO A 62 2.13 -21.04 -5.59
N THR A 63 3.39 -21.11 -6.03
CA THR A 63 4.46 -21.64 -5.19
C THR A 63 4.71 -20.72 -3.99
N MET A 64 5.35 -21.22 -2.93
CA MET A 64 5.67 -20.38 -1.76
C MET A 64 6.53 -19.17 -2.12
N GLU A 65 7.43 -19.29 -3.10
CA GLU A 65 8.27 -18.19 -3.55
C GLU A 65 7.44 -17.10 -4.27
N GLU A 66 6.60 -17.50 -5.22
CA GLU A 66 5.70 -16.60 -5.95
C GLU A 66 4.70 -15.92 -5.00
N TYR A 67 4.10 -16.71 -4.10
CA TYR A 67 3.21 -16.23 -3.05
C TYR A 67 3.87 -15.13 -2.24
N MET A 68 5.04 -15.41 -1.63
CA MET A 68 5.70 -14.47 -0.73
C MET A 68 6.08 -13.15 -1.39
N GLN A 69 6.37 -13.13 -2.70
CA GLN A 69 6.67 -11.88 -3.40
C GLN A 69 5.47 -10.93 -3.45
N VAL A 70 4.26 -11.45 -3.65
CA VAL A 70 3.01 -10.68 -3.68
C VAL A 70 2.48 -10.45 -2.27
N ALA A 71 2.43 -11.51 -1.46
CA ALA A 71 1.90 -11.56 -0.11
C ALA A 71 2.55 -10.53 0.84
N LEU A 72 3.86 -10.30 0.70
CA LEU A 72 4.55 -9.27 1.49
C LEU A 72 4.08 -7.85 1.16
N VAL A 73 3.75 -7.59 -0.11
CA VAL A 73 3.26 -6.28 -0.56
C VAL A 73 1.81 -6.07 -0.13
N THR A 74 0.97 -7.12 -0.22
CA THR A 74 -0.47 -7.05 0.10
C THR A 74 -0.78 -6.88 1.58
N THR A 75 0.22 -7.05 2.46
CA THR A 75 0.13 -6.60 3.86
C THR A 75 -0.18 -5.11 4.00
N GLY A 76 0.13 -4.30 2.99
CA GLY A 76 -0.06 -2.85 3.02
C GLY A 76 0.91 -2.11 3.95
N TYR A 77 1.84 -2.79 4.63
CA TYR A 77 2.75 -2.16 5.60
C TYR A 77 3.66 -1.10 4.95
N SER A 78 4.24 -1.40 3.79
CA SER A 78 5.02 -0.40 3.03
C SER A 78 4.21 0.83 2.64
N MET A 79 2.94 0.64 2.27
CA MET A 79 2.03 1.75 1.97
C MET A 79 1.71 2.56 3.23
N LEU A 80 1.38 1.88 4.33
CA LEU A 80 1.04 2.52 5.60
C LEU A 80 2.21 3.34 6.16
N THR A 81 3.43 2.79 6.14
CA THR A 81 4.64 3.52 6.55
C THR A 81 4.83 4.76 5.70
N THR A 82 4.70 4.64 4.38
CA THR A 82 4.83 5.77 3.45
C THR A 82 3.80 6.86 3.73
N VAL A 83 2.53 6.48 3.93
CA VAL A 83 1.46 7.45 4.22
C VAL A 83 1.65 8.09 5.59
N SER A 84 2.10 7.34 6.60
CA SER A 84 2.37 7.87 7.94
C SER A 84 3.45 8.96 7.91
N PHE A 85 4.48 8.80 7.08
CA PHE A 85 5.58 9.76 6.94
C PHE A 85 5.15 11.12 6.38
N ILE A 86 4.02 11.21 5.68
CA ILE A 86 3.54 12.46 5.07
C ILE A 86 3.39 13.56 6.12
N GLY A 87 2.79 13.23 7.27
CA GLY A 87 2.47 14.18 8.35
C GLY A 87 3.50 14.28 9.47
N MET A 88 4.63 13.56 9.40
CA MET A 88 5.62 13.49 10.49
C MET A 88 6.58 14.69 10.54
N GLY A 89 6.08 15.91 10.33
CA GLY A 89 6.86 17.13 10.52
C GLY A 89 8.13 17.23 9.67
N ASP A 90 9.15 17.92 10.21
CA ASP A 90 10.44 18.17 9.54
C ASP A 90 11.43 17.01 9.64
N ILE A 91 11.19 16.00 10.50
CA ILE A 91 12.12 14.87 10.64
C ILE A 91 12.13 13.98 9.38
N VAL A 92 11.05 14.01 8.60
CA VAL A 92 10.94 13.23 7.36
C VAL A 92 11.49 14.02 6.17
N THR A 93 12.45 13.42 5.48
CA THR A 93 13.02 13.94 4.24
C THR A 93 12.65 13.05 3.05
N LYS A 94 12.95 13.51 1.84
CA LYS A 94 12.84 12.69 0.62
C LYS A 94 13.59 11.35 0.75
N GLN A 95 14.75 11.35 1.40
CA GLN A 95 15.55 10.14 1.62
C GLN A 95 14.84 9.11 2.48
N ALA A 96 13.98 9.53 3.43
CA ALA A 96 13.17 8.61 4.21
C ALA A 96 12.16 7.86 3.33
N PHE A 97 11.54 8.55 2.37
CA PHE A 97 10.66 7.89 1.39
C PHE A 97 11.44 6.93 0.50
N ASP A 98 12.54 7.38 -0.11
CA ASP A 98 13.38 6.53 -0.97
C ASP A 98 13.90 5.30 -0.19
N TRP A 99 14.22 5.47 1.09
CA TRP A 99 14.59 4.39 1.98
C TRP A 99 13.45 3.37 2.16
N VAL A 100 12.20 3.78 2.37
CA VAL A 100 11.06 2.84 2.43
C VAL A 100 10.93 2.06 1.12
N PHE A 101 11.03 2.73 -0.03
CA PHE A 101 10.94 2.08 -1.34
C PHE A 101 12.12 1.14 -1.63
N SER A 102 13.27 1.33 -0.99
CA SER A 102 14.40 0.38 -1.06
C SER A 102 14.14 -0.95 -0.35
N ARG A 103 12.99 -1.10 0.33
CA ARG A 103 12.56 -2.29 1.10
C ARG A 103 13.62 -2.73 2.13
N PRO A 104 13.88 -1.89 3.15
CA PRO A 104 14.91 -2.16 4.14
C PRO A 104 14.54 -3.38 4.98
N LYS A 105 15.53 -3.99 5.64
CA LYS A 105 15.36 -5.25 6.39
C LYS A 105 14.22 -5.18 7.42
N ILE A 106 14.06 -4.05 8.09
CA ILE A 106 12.98 -3.83 9.07
C ILE A 106 11.58 -3.88 8.43
N MET A 107 11.42 -3.34 7.21
CA MET A 107 10.16 -3.42 6.48
C MET A 107 9.87 -4.86 6.09
N ARG A 108 10.84 -5.58 5.51
CA ARG A 108 10.66 -6.99 5.12
C ARG A 108 10.32 -7.87 6.32
N ALA A 109 10.96 -7.66 7.47
CA ALA A 109 10.66 -8.38 8.70
C ALA A 109 9.22 -8.09 9.18
N SER A 110 8.81 -6.82 9.20
CA SER A 110 7.48 -6.42 9.64
C SER A 110 6.37 -6.95 8.71
N GLU A 111 6.58 -6.89 7.39
CA GLU A 111 5.71 -7.48 6.37
C GLU A 111 5.58 -8.99 6.58
N THR A 112 6.70 -9.69 6.81
CA THR A 112 6.70 -11.16 6.99
C THR A 112 5.90 -11.56 8.24
N ILE A 113 6.14 -10.89 9.38
CA ILE A 113 5.40 -11.16 10.61
C ILE A 113 3.91 -10.91 10.39
N THR A 114 3.55 -9.78 9.78
CA THR A 114 2.16 -9.41 9.54
C THR A 114 1.46 -10.44 8.65
N ARG A 115 2.05 -10.81 7.52
CA ARG A 115 1.46 -11.78 6.58
C ARG A 115 1.20 -13.13 7.24
N LEU A 116 2.22 -13.68 7.92
CA LEU A 116 2.12 -15.00 8.53
C LEU A 116 1.09 -15.03 9.67
N VAL A 117 1.06 -13.99 10.50
CA VAL A 117 0.06 -13.91 11.59
C VAL A 117 -1.34 -13.77 11.01
N ASP A 118 -1.53 -12.94 9.98
CA ASP A 118 -2.83 -12.74 9.34
C ASP A 118 -3.35 -14.02 8.67
N ASP A 119 -2.48 -14.77 7.97
CA ASP A 119 -2.81 -16.07 7.37
C ASP A 119 -3.25 -17.10 8.41
N VAL A 120 -2.47 -17.27 9.48
CA VAL A 120 -2.77 -18.25 10.53
C VAL A 120 -4.08 -17.92 11.24
N ARG A 121 -4.37 -16.62 11.45
CA ARG A 121 -5.59 -16.18 12.16
C ARG A 121 -6.84 -16.24 11.29
N SER A 122 -6.71 -16.01 9.99
CA SER A 122 -7.85 -16.04 9.06
C SER A 122 -8.18 -17.45 8.57
N HIS A 123 -7.24 -18.40 8.68
CA HIS A 123 -7.48 -19.79 8.34
C HIS A 123 -8.56 -20.41 9.24
N LYS A 124 -9.65 -20.86 8.63
CA LYS A 124 -10.68 -21.66 9.29
C LYS A 124 -10.33 -23.14 9.13
N VAL A 125 -10.27 -23.84 10.26
CA VAL A 125 -10.15 -25.31 10.34
C VAL A 125 -11.52 -25.94 10.07
#